data_AF-A0A3M1B624-F1
#
_entry.id   AF-A0A3M1B624-F1
#
_cell.length_a   1.000
_cell.length_b   1.000
_cell.length_c   1.000
_cell.angle_alpha   90.00
_cell.angle_beta   90.00
_cell.angle_gamma   90.00
#
_symmetry.space_group_name_H-M   'P 1'
#
loop_
_entity.id
_entity.type
_entity.pdbx_description
1 polymer ?
#
loop_
_entity_poly.entity_id
_entity_poly.type
_entity_poly.pdbx_seq_one_letter_code
_entity_poly.pdbx_strand_id
1 'polypeptide(L)'
;GAWIDESFSSYHGAFEYQQIIKIHDDTPPVLSYPFTQEFCSYDSLCETGNVYVPVMIDGECSDYFDIVYHLDINADFTIDETGEGFYEGVLPMGPHKIHYSIQDGCGNESVIDIDFAVVDCKAPVSICKNGLIVEIMQTGMVEVCASAFDDKSFDNCSEQLYFSYSQDIADSCHTFLCSDTYQEIPVEIWVTDESGNQDHCETFITIQDNLFHCDTNVPLSGAVATEAGKAVEGVDIMLNSQNGDLNAVTNQNGLYQFAALESGIDYSITPSKDDDLLNGVSTFDLVLISRHILGVTKLDSPYKIIAADVNNSKTVTTLDLVLLRKAILYVNDNFPNNKSWRFVDKDFVFPDPENPWATDFPEVINLNNLSAEVTDADFVAIKVGDVNGNAVTNLNGDEVGDRSAGSWTLKAENQAFEP
;
A
#
# COMPACT_ATOMS: atom_id res chain seq x y z
N GLY A 1 51.82 -118.20 -56.83
CA GLY A 1 52.88 -117.36 -57.42
C GLY A 1 52.81 -116.03 -56.72
N ALA A 2 53.79 -115.67 -55.91
CA ALA A 2 55.08 -115.09 -56.34
C ALA A 2 54.82 -113.68 -56.93
N TRP A 3 55.35 -112.58 -56.39
CA TRP A 3 56.68 -112.40 -55.83
C TRP A 3 56.69 -111.36 -54.70
N ILE A 4 57.54 -111.61 -53.70
CA ILE A 4 58.01 -110.65 -52.70
C ILE A 4 59.10 -109.82 -53.37
N ASP A 5 59.09 -108.50 -53.16
CA ASP A 5 60.31 -107.70 -53.17
C ASP A 5 60.33 -106.86 -51.88
N GLU A 6 61.31 -107.15 -51.04
CA GLU A 6 61.62 -106.46 -49.80
C GLU A 6 62.60 -105.34 -50.11
N SER A 7 62.24 -104.09 -49.80
CA SER A 7 63.16 -103.17 -49.12
C SER A 7 62.49 -101.89 -48.62
N PHE A 8 62.56 -101.71 -47.29
CA PHE A 8 62.77 -100.47 -46.52
C PHE A 8 62.05 -99.19 -46.99
N SER A 9 61.27 -98.47 -46.20
CA SER A 9 61.42 -98.11 -44.78
C SER A 9 60.17 -97.34 -44.34
N SER A 10 59.70 -97.56 -43.11
CA SER A 10 58.60 -96.79 -42.54
C SER A 10 59.06 -95.36 -42.23
N TYR A 11 58.86 -94.43 -43.16
CA TYR A 11 58.94 -93.00 -42.85
C TYR A 11 57.75 -92.62 -41.96
N HIS A 12 57.93 -92.72 -40.65
CA HIS A 12 57.14 -91.93 -39.69
C HIS A 12 57.69 -90.50 -39.71
N GLY A 13 57.41 -89.77 -40.79
CA GLY A 13 57.66 -88.34 -40.84
C GLY A 13 56.56 -87.62 -40.07
N ALA A 14 56.91 -86.98 -38.96
CA ALA A 14 56.06 -85.94 -38.39
C ALA A 14 56.17 -84.71 -39.30
N PHE A 15 55.04 -84.24 -39.84
CA PHE A 15 54.98 -82.95 -40.51
C PHE A 15 54.77 -81.89 -39.44
N GLU A 16 55.78 -81.04 -39.23
CA GLU A 16 55.62 -79.83 -38.43
C GLU A 16 55.13 -78.72 -39.37
N TYR A 17 53.90 -78.27 -39.18
CA TYR A 17 53.35 -77.11 -39.89
C TYR A 17 53.36 -75.93 -38.92
N GLN A 18 54.14 -74.91 -39.23
CA GLN A 18 54.11 -73.67 -38.48
C GLN A 18 52.91 -72.85 -38.97
N GLN A 19 51.80 -72.91 -38.24
CA GLN A 19 50.66 -72.02 -38.48
C GLN A 19 50.96 -70.68 -37.82
N ILE A 20 51.13 -69.64 -38.63
CA ILE A 20 51.14 -68.25 -38.14
C ILE A 20 49.68 -67.82 -38.06
N ILE A 21 49.11 -67.77 -36.86
CA ILE A 21 47.81 -67.14 -36.61
C ILE A 21 48.08 -65.66 -36.42
N LYS A 22 47.72 -64.83 -37.40
CA LYS A 22 47.72 -63.37 -37.26
C LYS A 22 46.31 -62.96 -36.81
N ILE A 23 46.20 -62.46 -35.59
CA ILE A 23 44.98 -61.81 -35.11
C ILE A 23 44.94 -60.43 -35.77
N HIS A 24 43.82 -60.11 -36.43
CA HIS A 24 43.58 -58.83 -37.08
C HIS A 24 42.29 -58.29 -36.46
N ASP A 25 42.35 -57.08 -35.94
CA ASP A 25 41.18 -56.34 -35.52
C ASP A 25 40.92 -55.25 -36.57
N ASP A 26 39.72 -55.25 -37.14
CA ASP A 26 39.26 -54.27 -38.12
C ASP A 26 38.22 -53.31 -37.51
N THR A 27 37.97 -53.41 -36.20
CA THR A 27 36.96 -52.60 -35.50
C THR A 27 37.62 -51.43 -34.78
N PRO A 28 37.32 -50.17 -35.17
CA PRO A 28 37.85 -49.01 -34.48
C PRO A 28 37.19 -48.83 -33.10
N PRO A 29 37.89 -48.20 -32.13
CA PRO A 29 37.36 -48.00 -30.79
C PRO A 29 36.11 -47.11 -30.80
N VAL A 30 35.13 -47.40 -29.97
CA VAL A 30 33.92 -46.58 -29.81
C VAL A 30 34.18 -45.49 -28.77
N LEU A 31 33.96 -44.24 -29.17
CA LEU A 31 34.18 -43.06 -28.32
C LEU A 31 32.85 -42.48 -27.83
N SER A 32 32.80 -42.07 -26.57
CA SER A 32 31.66 -41.33 -26.02
C SER A 32 32.07 -40.28 -25.00
N TYR A 33 31.30 -39.20 -24.93
CA TYR A 33 31.48 -38.10 -23.98
C TYR A 33 30.17 -37.81 -23.25
N PRO A 34 29.93 -38.44 -22.07
CA PRO A 34 28.69 -38.27 -21.32
C PRO A 34 28.72 -37.11 -20.29
N PHE A 35 29.75 -36.27 -20.32
CA PHE A 35 29.95 -35.20 -19.32
C PHE A 35 29.32 -33.87 -19.75
N THR A 36 29.32 -32.89 -18.84
CA THR A 36 28.81 -31.54 -19.11
C THR A 36 29.72 -30.81 -20.11
N GLN A 37 29.11 -29.92 -20.89
CA GLN A 37 29.80 -29.06 -21.86
C GLN A 37 30.19 -27.70 -21.26
N GLU A 38 29.98 -27.50 -19.97
CA GLU A 38 30.33 -26.27 -19.26
C GLU A 38 31.31 -26.60 -18.12
N PHE A 39 32.37 -25.79 -18.05
CA PHE A 39 33.38 -25.84 -17.00
C PHE A 39 33.34 -24.54 -16.21
N CYS A 40 33.38 -24.65 -14.88
CA CYS A 40 33.28 -23.50 -14.00
C CYS A 40 34.62 -22.76 -13.85
N SER A 41 34.59 -21.45 -14.09
CA SER A 41 35.57 -20.52 -13.56
C SER A 41 35.14 -20.01 -12.18
N TYR A 42 36.13 -19.88 -11.29
CA TYR A 42 36.01 -19.17 -10.01
C TYR A 42 37.08 -18.09 -9.90
N ASP A 43 37.68 -17.70 -11.03
CA ASP A 43 38.75 -16.72 -11.08
C ASP A 43 38.24 -15.32 -10.70
N SER A 44 39.04 -14.59 -9.94
CA SER A 44 38.68 -13.23 -9.50
C SER A 44 38.67 -12.19 -10.62
N LEU A 45 39.33 -12.48 -11.74
CA LEU A 45 39.44 -11.58 -12.89
C LEU A 45 38.64 -12.08 -14.11
N CYS A 46 38.00 -13.24 -14.00
CA CYS A 46 37.22 -13.84 -15.08
C CYS A 46 38.03 -14.04 -16.36
N GLU A 47 39.32 -14.38 -16.20
CA GLU A 47 40.17 -14.60 -17.34
C GLU A 47 40.17 -16.07 -17.73
N THR A 48 40.17 -16.98 -16.76
CA THR A 48 40.43 -18.41 -17.02
C THR A 48 39.67 -19.38 -16.12
N GLY A 49 39.56 -20.65 -16.53
CA GLY A 49 39.03 -21.76 -15.74
C GLY A 49 39.81 -23.06 -15.95
N ASN A 50 39.76 -23.95 -14.96
CA ASN A 50 40.39 -25.27 -15.05
C ASN A 50 39.50 -26.23 -15.83
N VAL A 51 40.06 -26.89 -16.82
CA VAL A 51 39.35 -27.77 -17.74
C VAL A 51 40.04 -29.13 -17.78
N TYR A 52 39.23 -30.19 -17.67
CA TYR A 52 39.65 -31.57 -17.88
C TYR A 52 38.61 -32.26 -18.75
N VAL A 53 39.00 -32.70 -19.96
CA VAL A 53 38.07 -33.27 -20.95
C VAL A 53 38.38 -34.74 -21.20
N PRO A 54 37.95 -35.67 -20.33
CA PRO A 54 38.16 -37.10 -20.56
C PRO A 54 37.17 -37.65 -21.59
N VAL A 55 37.61 -38.62 -22.41
CA VAL A 55 36.73 -39.38 -23.32
C VAL A 55 36.62 -40.82 -22.84
N MET A 56 35.41 -41.38 -22.88
CA MET A 56 35.19 -42.81 -22.62
C MET A 56 35.48 -43.60 -23.88
N ILE A 57 36.43 -44.55 -23.79
CA ILE A 57 36.91 -45.38 -24.89
C ILE A 57 36.48 -46.82 -24.63
N ASP A 58 35.80 -47.43 -25.59
CA ASP A 58 35.48 -48.87 -25.59
C ASP A 58 36.14 -49.52 -26.82
N GLY A 59 37.07 -50.44 -26.60
CA GLY A 59 37.86 -51.04 -27.68
C GLY A 59 38.10 -52.53 -27.44
N GLU A 60 38.10 -53.29 -28.53
CA GLU A 60 38.62 -54.66 -28.54
C GLU A 60 40.13 -54.60 -28.88
N CYS A 61 40.89 -55.70 -28.76
CA CYS A 61 42.35 -55.76 -28.99
C CYS A 61 43.29 -55.32 -27.83
N SER A 62 43.15 -54.14 -27.19
CA SER A 62 44.11 -53.69 -26.17
C SER A 62 43.61 -52.62 -25.17
N ASP A 63 44.17 -52.62 -23.95
CA ASP A 63 43.98 -51.54 -22.95
C ASP A 63 44.88 -50.30 -23.22
N TYR A 64 45.69 -50.33 -24.28
CA TYR A 64 46.62 -49.26 -24.65
C TYR A 64 46.09 -48.51 -25.86
N PHE A 65 45.88 -47.20 -25.72
CA PHE A 65 45.39 -46.31 -26.76
C PHE A 65 46.35 -45.14 -26.93
N ASP A 66 46.70 -44.84 -28.17
CA ASP A 66 47.43 -43.63 -28.53
C ASP A 66 46.40 -42.51 -28.73
N ILE A 67 46.39 -41.55 -27.80
CA ILE A 67 45.41 -40.46 -27.75
C ILE A 67 46.12 -39.16 -28.11
N VAL A 68 45.62 -38.47 -29.12
CA VAL A 68 46.09 -37.15 -29.54
C VAL A 68 44.90 -36.19 -29.52
N TYR A 69 45.12 -34.99 -28.98
CA TYR A 69 44.12 -33.93 -29.02
C TYR A 69 44.60 -32.75 -29.85
N HIS A 70 43.65 -32.08 -30.49
CA HIS A 70 43.81 -30.79 -31.13
C HIS A 70 42.77 -29.84 -30.54
N LEU A 71 43.23 -28.76 -29.90
CA LEU A 71 42.39 -27.81 -29.20
C LEU A 71 42.32 -26.50 -29.97
N ASP A 72 41.10 -26.02 -30.17
CA ASP A 72 40.73 -24.70 -30.67
C ASP A 72 40.23 -23.89 -29.45
N ILE A 73 41.07 -22.97 -29.00
CA ILE A 73 40.89 -22.22 -27.74
C ILE A 73 39.84 -21.10 -27.92
N ASN A 74 39.51 -20.71 -29.14
CA ASN A 74 38.57 -19.61 -29.39
C ASN A 74 37.33 -20.03 -30.17
N ALA A 75 37.20 -21.34 -30.45
CA ALA A 75 36.21 -21.90 -31.37
C ALA A 75 36.19 -21.19 -32.74
N ASP A 76 37.35 -20.78 -33.24
CA ASP A 76 37.51 -19.99 -34.47
C ASP A 76 37.90 -20.83 -35.69
N PHE A 77 37.84 -22.16 -35.55
CA PHE A 77 38.25 -23.17 -36.52
C PHE A 77 39.76 -23.25 -36.75
N THR A 78 40.57 -22.66 -35.87
CA THR A 78 42.03 -22.82 -35.89
C THR A 78 42.49 -23.66 -34.71
N ILE A 79 43.46 -24.54 -34.95
CA ILE A 79 44.05 -25.37 -33.89
C ILE A 79 45.16 -24.55 -33.24
N ASP A 80 44.97 -24.19 -31.98
CA ASP A 80 45.92 -23.43 -31.19
C ASP A 80 46.91 -24.35 -30.46
N GLU A 81 46.43 -25.49 -29.98
CA GLU A 81 47.22 -26.43 -29.18
C GLU A 81 47.05 -27.87 -29.66
N THR A 82 48.09 -28.68 -29.52
CA THR A 82 48.06 -30.13 -29.80
C THR A 82 48.91 -30.83 -28.75
N GLY A 83 48.41 -31.96 -28.24
CA GLY A 83 49.13 -32.75 -27.26
C GLY A 83 48.70 -34.21 -27.25
N GLU A 84 49.31 -34.98 -26.35
CA GLU A 84 49.03 -36.41 -26.16
C GLU A 84 48.25 -36.63 -24.86
N GLY A 85 47.37 -37.64 -24.85
CA GLY A 85 46.50 -37.94 -23.72
C GLY A 85 45.22 -37.09 -23.69
N PHE A 86 44.52 -37.11 -22.55
CA PHE A 86 43.37 -36.24 -22.33
C PHE A 86 43.83 -34.84 -21.90
N TYR A 87 43.18 -33.82 -22.45
CA TYR A 87 43.45 -32.43 -22.10
C TYR A 87 43.14 -32.15 -20.63
N GLU A 88 44.13 -31.60 -19.93
CA GLU A 88 44.03 -31.04 -18.58
C GLU A 88 44.80 -29.72 -18.57
N GLY A 89 44.11 -28.61 -18.30
CA GLY A 89 44.73 -27.30 -18.40
C GLY A 89 43.86 -26.15 -17.95
N VAL A 90 44.36 -24.94 -18.19
CA VAL A 90 43.68 -23.68 -17.89
C VAL A 90 43.34 -23.02 -19.21
N LEU A 91 42.05 -22.73 -19.41
CA LEU A 91 41.55 -22.10 -20.64
C LEU A 91 40.87 -20.77 -20.36
N PRO A 92 40.90 -19.83 -21.33
CA PRO A 92 40.21 -18.57 -21.18
C PRO A 92 38.70 -18.75 -21.13
N MET A 93 38.00 -17.77 -20.59
CA MET A 93 36.53 -17.73 -20.61
C MET A 93 35.97 -17.77 -22.03
N GLY A 94 34.84 -18.45 -22.22
CA GLY A 94 34.15 -18.54 -23.50
C GLY A 94 34.14 -19.95 -24.12
N PRO A 95 33.73 -20.06 -25.39
CA PRO A 95 33.58 -21.33 -26.10
C PRO A 95 34.92 -21.88 -26.60
N HIS A 96 35.04 -23.20 -26.57
CA HIS A 96 36.20 -23.99 -26.98
C HIS A 96 35.75 -25.21 -27.77
N LYS A 97 36.64 -25.73 -28.61
CA LYS A 97 36.42 -27.00 -29.30
C LYS A 97 37.65 -27.87 -29.21
N ILE A 98 37.47 -29.14 -28.83
CA ILE A 98 38.55 -30.13 -28.83
C ILE A 98 38.22 -31.29 -29.77
N HIS A 99 39.20 -31.64 -30.60
CA HIS A 99 39.16 -32.78 -31.49
C HIS A 99 40.13 -33.85 -30.99
N TYR A 100 39.61 -35.01 -30.60
CA TYR A 100 40.42 -36.17 -30.22
C TYR A 100 40.55 -37.15 -31.39
N SER A 101 41.78 -37.61 -31.65
CA SER A 101 42.09 -38.79 -32.47
C SER A 101 42.67 -39.87 -31.57
N ILE A 102 42.06 -41.07 -31.60
CA ILE A 102 42.38 -42.18 -30.73
C ILE A 102 42.63 -43.41 -31.59
N GLN A 103 43.85 -43.95 -31.51
CA GLN A 103 44.26 -45.15 -32.21
C GLN A 103 44.46 -46.32 -31.23
N ASP A 104 43.90 -47.48 -31.56
CA ASP A 104 44.14 -48.71 -30.80
C ASP A 104 45.51 -49.33 -31.11
N GLY A 105 45.96 -50.30 -30.30
CA GLY A 105 47.24 -51.00 -30.54
C GLY A 105 47.28 -51.86 -31.81
N CYS A 106 46.15 -52.00 -32.51
CA CYS A 106 45.98 -52.78 -33.74
C CYS A 106 45.94 -51.87 -35.00
N GLY A 107 45.94 -50.54 -34.80
CA GLY A 107 46.06 -49.51 -35.82
C GLY A 107 44.76 -48.86 -36.25
N ASN A 108 43.61 -49.24 -35.66
CA ASN A 108 42.31 -48.63 -36.00
C ASN A 108 42.14 -47.29 -35.28
N GLU A 109 41.60 -46.30 -35.98
CA GLU A 109 41.47 -44.91 -35.50
C GLU A 109 40.00 -44.50 -35.40
N SER A 110 39.66 -43.82 -34.30
CA SER A 110 38.39 -43.12 -34.11
C SER A 110 38.62 -41.68 -33.71
N VAL A 111 37.67 -40.82 -34.09
CA VAL A 111 37.71 -39.39 -33.77
C VAL A 111 36.43 -38.93 -33.09
N ILE A 112 36.53 -37.93 -32.21
CA ILE A 112 35.38 -37.26 -31.59
C ILE A 112 35.65 -35.76 -31.45
N ASP A 113 34.65 -34.96 -31.83
CA ASP A 113 34.62 -33.51 -31.60
C ASP A 113 33.78 -33.22 -30.35
N ILE A 114 34.31 -32.40 -29.45
CA ILE A 114 33.60 -31.96 -28.24
C ILE A 114 33.64 -30.43 -28.20
N ASP A 115 32.45 -29.84 -28.26
CA ASP A 115 32.26 -28.41 -28.01
C ASP A 115 31.97 -28.21 -26.52
N PHE A 116 32.65 -27.25 -25.89
CA PHE A 116 32.45 -26.91 -24.48
C PHE A 116 32.72 -25.42 -24.23
N ALA A 117 32.39 -24.90 -23.06
CA ALA A 117 32.66 -23.53 -22.67
C ALA A 117 33.18 -23.44 -21.24
N VAL A 118 34.01 -22.45 -20.97
CA VAL A 118 34.35 -22.01 -19.62
C VAL A 118 33.41 -20.86 -19.26
N VAL A 119 32.58 -21.07 -18.24
CA VAL A 119 31.53 -20.14 -17.78
C VAL A 119 31.78 -19.71 -16.34
N ASP A 120 31.23 -18.58 -15.95
CA ASP A 120 31.36 -18.09 -14.58
C ASP A 120 30.39 -18.83 -13.66
N CYS A 121 30.93 -19.45 -12.62
CA CYS A 121 30.13 -20.13 -11.59
C CYS A 121 30.32 -19.49 -10.21
N LYS A 122 31.01 -18.35 -10.13
CA LYS A 122 31.23 -17.68 -8.86
C LYS A 122 30.05 -16.77 -8.57
N ALA A 123 29.38 -17.01 -7.46
CA ALA A 123 28.28 -16.18 -7.02
C ALA A 123 28.73 -14.73 -6.73
N PRO A 124 27.85 -13.74 -6.97
CA PRO A 124 28.12 -12.36 -6.62
C PRO A 124 28.30 -12.20 -5.11
N VAL A 125 28.97 -11.12 -4.69
CA VAL A 125 29.02 -10.71 -3.28
C VAL A 125 27.82 -9.80 -3.01
N SER A 126 26.88 -10.28 -2.21
CA SER A 126 25.71 -9.52 -1.79
C SER A 126 26.01 -8.60 -0.59
N ILE A 127 25.67 -7.31 -0.72
CA ILE A 127 25.82 -6.32 0.36
C ILE A 127 24.52 -5.52 0.51
N CYS A 128 23.81 -5.77 1.61
CA CYS A 128 22.58 -5.07 1.95
C CYS A 128 22.84 -3.89 2.90
N LYS A 129 22.06 -2.82 2.75
CA LYS A 129 21.91 -1.77 3.78
C LYS A 129 21.37 -2.37 5.07
N ASN A 130 21.80 -1.81 6.21
CA ASN A 130 21.29 -2.17 7.52
C ASN A 130 19.95 -1.49 7.81
N GLY A 131 18.88 -2.04 7.25
CA GLY A 131 17.53 -1.51 7.38
C GLY A 131 17.20 -0.43 6.34
N LEU A 132 15.93 -0.36 5.96
CA LEU A 132 15.36 0.71 5.15
C LEU A 132 14.13 1.29 5.87
N ILE A 133 14.01 2.62 5.91
CA ILE A 133 12.85 3.31 6.44
C ILE A 133 12.16 4.02 5.29
N VAL A 134 10.87 3.76 5.09
CA VAL A 134 10.06 4.34 4.01
C VAL A 134 8.76 4.86 4.58
N GLU A 135 8.30 6.01 4.09
CA GLU A 135 7.01 6.60 4.46
C GLU A 135 5.92 6.16 3.48
N ILE A 136 4.75 5.84 4.01
CA ILE A 136 3.60 5.44 3.19
C ILE A 136 3.00 6.65 2.46
N MET A 137 2.50 6.44 1.23
CA MET A 137 1.83 7.49 0.48
C MET A 137 0.40 7.74 0.99
N GLN A 138 -0.18 8.89 0.62
CA GLN A 138 -1.60 9.23 0.88
C GLN A 138 -2.61 8.16 0.39
N THR A 139 -2.19 7.32 -0.55
CA THR A 139 -3.00 6.21 -1.07
C THR A 139 -3.05 5.00 -0.12
N GLY A 140 -2.33 5.02 1.01
CA GLY A 140 -2.27 3.92 1.97
C GLY A 140 -1.42 2.73 1.51
N MET A 141 -0.53 2.95 0.53
CA MET A 141 0.39 1.95 -0.01
C MET A 141 1.71 2.58 -0.46
N VAL A 142 2.79 1.80 -0.46
CA VAL A 142 4.09 2.19 -1.01
C VAL A 142 4.77 1.01 -1.69
N GLU A 143 5.32 1.22 -2.89
CA GLU A 143 6.09 0.20 -3.61
C GLU A 143 7.58 0.39 -3.35
N VAL A 144 8.27 -0.70 -2.99
CA VAL A 144 9.71 -0.70 -2.71
C VAL A 144 10.36 -1.85 -3.48
N CYS A 145 11.32 -1.50 -4.33
CA CYS A 145 12.10 -2.47 -5.09
C CYS A 145 13.32 -2.97 -4.31
N ALA A 146 13.69 -4.24 -4.51
CA ALA A 146 14.82 -4.90 -3.85
C ALA A 146 16.15 -4.16 -4.06
N SER A 147 16.33 -3.50 -5.22
CA SER A 147 17.50 -2.66 -5.52
C SER A 147 17.68 -1.47 -4.56
N ALA A 148 16.62 -1.03 -3.86
CA ALA A 148 16.72 0.01 -2.85
C ALA A 148 17.57 -0.41 -1.63
N PHE A 149 17.67 -1.72 -1.38
CA PHE A 149 18.43 -2.30 -0.28
C PHE A 149 19.90 -2.52 -0.59
N ASP A 150 20.31 -2.41 -1.85
CA ASP A 150 21.71 -2.60 -2.24
C ASP A 150 22.64 -1.54 -1.59
N ASP A 151 23.77 -2.01 -1.07
CA ASP A 151 24.89 -1.21 -0.58
C ASP A 151 26.19 -1.56 -1.31
N LYS A 152 26.11 -1.58 -2.65
CA LYS A 152 27.22 -1.83 -3.58
C LYS A 152 27.66 -3.29 -3.64
N SER A 153 26.69 -4.18 -3.81
CA SER A 153 26.95 -5.55 -4.24
C SER A 153 27.77 -5.55 -5.54
N PHE A 154 28.62 -6.55 -5.71
CA PHE A 154 29.50 -6.65 -6.88
C PHE A 154 29.80 -8.10 -7.22
N ASP A 155 30.16 -8.33 -8.48
CA ASP A 155 30.62 -9.62 -8.98
C ASP A 155 31.99 -9.49 -9.66
N ASN A 156 32.69 -10.61 -9.88
CA ASN A 156 33.96 -10.62 -10.62
C ASN A 156 33.79 -10.47 -12.13
N CYS A 157 32.74 -11.06 -12.72
CA CYS A 157 32.57 -11.14 -14.18
C CYS A 157 31.46 -10.22 -14.69
N SER A 158 30.51 -9.88 -13.83
CA SER A 158 29.29 -9.17 -14.20
C SER A 158 29.31 -7.74 -13.66
N GLU A 159 29.15 -6.76 -14.56
CA GLU A 159 28.93 -5.37 -14.16
C GLU A 159 27.46 -5.10 -13.80
N GLN A 160 26.54 -5.82 -14.45
CA GLN A 160 25.11 -5.71 -14.20
C GLN A 160 24.67 -6.81 -13.22
N LEU A 161 23.99 -6.39 -12.16
CA LEU A 161 23.37 -7.28 -11.18
C LEU A 161 21.85 -7.05 -11.16
N TYR A 162 21.12 -8.11 -10.86
CA TYR A 162 19.68 -8.10 -10.69
C TYR A 162 19.33 -8.33 -9.22
N PHE A 163 18.37 -7.58 -8.70
CA PHE A 163 17.96 -7.61 -7.29
C PHE A 163 16.50 -8.03 -7.17
N SER A 164 16.23 -9.00 -6.31
CA SER A 164 14.89 -9.56 -6.08
C SER A 164 14.68 -9.93 -4.61
N TYR A 165 13.43 -10.11 -4.20
CA TYR A 165 13.05 -10.59 -2.86
C TYR A 165 13.08 -12.13 -2.74
N SER A 166 13.36 -12.82 -3.83
CA SER A 166 13.50 -14.28 -3.89
C SER A 166 14.46 -14.69 -5.02
N GLN A 167 14.73 -15.99 -5.16
CA GLN A 167 15.54 -16.54 -6.26
C GLN A 167 14.97 -16.23 -7.66
N ASP A 168 13.69 -15.85 -7.77
CA ASP A 168 13.11 -15.41 -9.03
C ASP A 168 13.44 -13.94 -9.29
N ILE A 169 14.21 -13.67 -10.34
CA ILE A 169 14.61 -12.31 -10.77
C ILE A 169 13.38 -11.42 -11.06
N ALA A 170 12.22 -12.01 -11.39
CA ALA A 170 11.00 -11.25 -11.63
C ALA A 170 10.43 -10.63 -10.34
N ASP A 171 10.75 -11.17 -9.17
CA ASP A 171 10.28 -10.72 -7.85
C ASP A 171 11.03 -9.49 -7.34
N SER A 172 11.02 -8.43 -8.15
CA SER A 172 11.90 -7.26 -7.99
C SER A 172 11.34 -6.15 -7.11
N CYS A 173 10.01 -6.01 -7.00
CA CYS A 173 9.36 -4.95 -6.24
C CYS A 173 8.13 -5.48 -5.48
N HIS A 174 8.00 -5.09 -4.21
CA HIS A 174 6.87 -5.43 -3.35
C HIS A 174 6.11 -4.15 -2.97
N THR A 175 4.79 -4.28 -2.82
CA THR A 175 3.93 -3.21 -2.30
C THR A 175 3.62 -3.48 -0.84
N PHE A 176 3.92 -2.50 0.01
CA PHE A 176 3.57 -2.48 1.42
C PHE A 176 2.32 -1.63 1.65
N LEU A 177 1.50 -2.05 2.59
CA LEU A 177 0.20 -1.46 2.92
C LEU A 177 0.18 -0.88 4.32
N CYS A 178 -0.90 -0.20 4.66
CA CYS A 178 -1.13 0.29 6.02
C CYS A 178 -1.04 -0.79 7.12
N SER A 179 -1.36 -2.05 6.82
CA SER A 179 -1.20 -3.18 7.75
C SER A 179 0.24 -3.44 8.18
N ASP A 180 1.19 -2.95 7.39
CA ASP A 180 2.62 -3.23 7.50
C ASP A 180 3.35 -2.10 8.25
N THR A 181 2.61 -1.07 8.68
CA THR A 181 3.14 0.07 9.44
C THR A 181 3.54 -0.33 10.85
N TYR A 182 4.56 0.37 11.38
CA TYR A 182 5.05 0.23 12.75
C TYR A 182 5.58 -1.17 13.12
N GLN A 183 5.95 -1.97 12.11
CA GLN A 183 6.62 -3.25 12.25
C GLN A 183 7.98 -3.22 11.54
N GLU A 184 8.95 -3.95 12.09
CA GLU A 184 10.15 -4.31 11.35
C GLU A 184 9.86 -5.60 10.58
N ILE A 185 9.85 -5.49 9.26
CA ILE A 185 9.57 -6.60 8.36
C ILE A 185 10.91 -7.12 7.85
N PRO A 186 11.32 -8.33 8.25
CA PRO A 186 12.54 -8.93 7.71
C PRO A 186 12.35 -9.25 6.23
N VAL A 187 13.35 -8.94 5.42
CA VAL A 187 13.38 -9.22 3.99
C VAL A 187 14.71 -9.86 3.62
N GLU A 188 14.65 -10.80 2.68
CA GLU A 188 15.82 -11.44 2.08
C GLU A 188 15.99 -10.86 0.67
N ILE A 189 17.17 -10.31 0.39
CA ILE A 189 17.47 -9.70 -0.90
C ILE A 189 18.45 -10.59 -1.64
N TRP A 190 18.00 -11.12 -2.77
CA TRP A 190 18.77 -11.96 -3.67
C TRP A 190 19.44 -11.09 -4.73
N VAL A 191 20.71 -11.39 -5.01
CA VAL A 191 21.54 -10.75 -6.03
C VAL A 191 21.89 -11.81 -7.06
N THR A 192 21.52 -11.57 -8.31
CA THR A 192 21.82 -12.48 -9.44
C THR A 192 22.72 -11.79 -10.45
N ASP A 193 23.76 -12.49 -10.89
CA ASP A 193 24.66 -12.01 -11.94
C ASP A 193 24.13 -12.32 -13.36
N GLU A 194 24.87 -11.98 -14.42
CA GLU A 194 24.45 -12.26 -15.81
C GLU A 194 24.56 -13.74 -16.19
N SER A 195 25.39 -14.51 -15.46
CA SER A 195 25.60 -15.95 -15.64
C SER A 195 24.55 -16.79 -14.89
N GLY A 196 23.69 -16.16 -14.09
CA GLY A 196 22.66 -16.80 -13.29
C GLY A 196 23.13 -17.29 -11.92
N ASN A 197 24.35 -16.96 -11.48
CA ASN A 197 24.79 -17.26 -10.12
C ASN A 197 24.13 -16.30 -9.13
N GLN A 198 23.83 -16.82 -7.94
CA GLN A 198 23.04 -16.10 -6.95
C GLN A 198 23.66 -16.16 -5.56
N ASP A 199 23.57 -15.05 -4.84
CA ASP A 199 23.81 -14.93 -3.41
C ASP A 199 22.72 -14.07 -2.76
N HIS A 200 22.61 -14.07 -1.43
CA HIS A 200 21.59 -13.29 -0.72
C HIS A 200 22.10 -12.65 0.57
N CYS A 201 21.47 -11.55 0.94
CA CYS A 201 21.66 -10.90 2.23
C CYS A 201 20.32 -10.62 2.93
N GLU A 202 20.30 -10.77 4.25
CA GLU A 202 19.13 -10.50 5.09
C GLU A 202 19.17 -9.05 5.61
N THR A 203 18.03 -8.37 5.56
CA THR A 203 17.85 -7.02 6.12
C THR A 203 16.40 -6.84 6.56
N PHE A 204 15.97 -5.61 6.86
CA PHE A 204 14.61 -5.31 7.26
C PHE A 204 14.12 -3.98 6.68
N ILE A 205 12.81 -3.83 6.62
CA ILE A 205 12.15 -2.57 6.27
C ILE A 205 11.19 -2.15 7.37
N THR A 206 11.13 -0.85 7.63
CA THR A 206 10.15 -0.24 8.53
C THR A 206 9.33 0.77 7.75
N ILE A 207 8.02 0.53 7.70
CA ILE A 207 7.06 1.46 7.08
C ILE A 207 6.55 2.44 8.16
N GLN A 208 6.72 3.72 7.88
CA GLN A 208 6.25 4.81 8.74
C GLN A 208 5.02 5.48 8.14
N ASP A 209 4.15 5.96 9.03
CA ASP A 209 3.02 6.80 8.70
C ASP A 209 3.04 8.02 9.63
N ASN A 210 3.79 9.06 9.25
CA ASN A 210 3.91 10.27 10.06
C ASN A 210 2.71 11.22 9.88
N LEU A 211 1.92 11.01 8.82
CA LEU A 211 0.75 11.82 8.48
C LEU A 211 -0.57 11.10 8.80
N PHE A 212 -0.50 9.96 9.48
CA PHE A 212 -1.64 9.17 9.96
C PHE A 212 -2.59 8.73 8.84
N HIS A 213 -2.11 8.49 7.62
CA HIS A 213 -2.92 8.03 6.49
C HIS A 213 -3.56 6.65 6.67
N CYS A 214 -3.08 5.86 7.63
CA CYS A 214 -3.53 4.50 7.89
C CYS A 214 -4.60 4.37 8.98
N ASP A 215 -4.89 5.45 9.72
CA ASP A 215 -5.91 5.48 10.76
C ASP A 215 -7.33 5.63 10.17
N THR A 216 -7.92 4.52 9.78
CA THR A 216 -9.35 4.48 9.46
C THR A 216 -10.14 4.21 10.74
N ASN A 217 -11.20 5.00 11.00
CA ASN A 217 -12.04 5.05 12.22
C ASN A 217 -11.71 6.15 13.23
N VAL A 218 -11.49 7.37 12.76
CA VAL A 218 -11.43 8.52 13.67
C VAL A 218 -12.86 8.97 14.01
N PRO A 219 -13.33 8.86 15.28
CA PRO A 219 -14.65 9.34 15.65
C PRO A 219 -14.65 10.87 15.78
N LEU A 220 -15.71 11.49 15.30
CA LEU A 220 -16.00 12.91 15.47
C LEU A 220 -17.34 13.06 16.16
N SER A 221 -17.39 13.86 17.22
CA SER A 221 -18.61 14.11 17.98
C SER A 221 -18.62 15.52 18.54
N GLY A 222 -19.81 15.97 18.90
CA GLY A 222 -20.03 17.25 19.53
C GLY A 222 -21.45 17.37 20.05
N ALA A 223 -21.73 18.54 20.62
CA ALA A 223 -23.00 18.89 21.21
C ALA A 223 -23.54 20.21 20.64
N VAL A 224 -24.86 20.30 20.52
CA VAL A 224 -25.56 21.54 20.22
C VAL A 224 -26.42 21.94 21.41
N ALA A 225 -26.14 23.12 21.96
CA ALA A 225 -26.86 23.66 23.11
C ALA A 225 -27.11 25.16 22.94
N THR A 226 -28.10 25.71 23.65
CA THR A 226 -28.30 27.17 23.70
C THR A 226 -27.21 27.84 24.55
N GLU A 227 -27.14 29.17 24.53
CA GLU A 227 -26.24 29.94 25.41
C GLU A 227 -26.44 29.58 26.90
N ALA A 228 -27.66 29.22 27.32
CA ALA A 228 -27.97 28.80 28.68
C ALA A 228 -27.57 27.33 28.99
N GLY A 229 -26.95 26.63 28.04
CA GLY A 229 -26.54 25.23 28.17
C GLY A 229 -27.67 24.22 27.98
N LYS A 230 -28.85 24.63 27.46
CA LYS A 230 -29.94 23.69 27.18
C LYS A 230 -29.67 22.95 25.88
N ALA A 231 -29.64 21.62 25.93
CA ALA A 231 -29.47 20.75 24.78
C ALA A 231 -30.58 20.98 23.72
N VAL A 232 -30.20 21.02 22.44
CA VAL A 232 -31.14 21.20 21.32
C VAL A 232 -31.23 19.92 20.49
N GLU A 233 -32.40 19.30 20.50
CA GLU A 233 -32.71 18.08 19.75
C GLU A 233 -33.14 18.38 18.30
N GLY A 234 -32.84 17.45 17.39
CA GLY A 234 -33.31 17.51 16.02
C GLY A 234 -32.64 18.60 15.19
N VAL A 235 -31.37 18.89 15.45
CA VAL A 235 -30.53 19.72 14.59
C VAL A 235 -29.89 18.79 13.56
N ASP A 236 -30.04 19.09 12.28
CA ASP A 236 -29.35 18.37 11.20
C ASP A 236 -27.90 18.83 11.15
N ILE A 237 -26.96 17.91 11.24
CA ILE A 237 -25.52 18.15 11.18
C ILE A 237 -25.00 17.57 9.87
N MET A 238 -24.61 18.44 8.95
CA MET A 238 -23.96 18.07 7.70
C MET A 238 -22.44 18.05 7.90
N LEU A 239 -21.79 16.97 7.50
CA LEU A 239 -20.34 16.83 7.46
C LEU A 239 -19.91 16.67 6.01
N ASN A 240 -19.31 17.71 5.42
CA ASN A 240 -18.82 17.66 4.04
C ASN A 240 -17.33 17.29 4.00
N SER A 241 -16.97 16.46 3.02
CA SER A 241 -15.61 15.98 2.78
C SER A 241 -15.37 15.78 1.28
N GLN A 242 -14.11 15.60 0.87
CA GLN A 242 -13.75 15.25 -0.51
C GLN A 242 -14.34 13.90 -0.96
N ASN A 243 -14.56 12.98 0.00
CA ASN A 243 -15.04 11.62 -0.27
C ASN A 243 -16.57 11.46 -0.14
N GLY A 244 -17.28 12.56 0.11
CA GLY A 244 -18.74 12.60 0.18
C GLY A 244 -19.27 13.23 1.47
N ASP A 245 -20.57 13.50 1.47
CA ASP A 245 -21.25 14.17 2.56
C ASP A 245 -21.93 13.16 3.48
N LEU A 246 -21.76 13.33 4.79
CA LEU A 246 -22.44 12.55 5.83
C LEU A 246 -23.42 13.45 6.59
N ASN A 247 -24.48 12.83 7.12
CA ASN A 247 -25.47 13.54 7.93
C ASN A 247 -25.68 12.83 9.27
N ALA A 248 -25.81 13.62 10.33
CA ALA A 248 -26.24 13.19 11.65
C ALA A 248 -27.36 14.11 12.16
N VAL A 249 -28.12 13.66 13.16
CA VAL A 249 -29.15 14.47 13.80
C VAL A 249 -28.91 14.45 15.31
N THR A 250 -28.99 15.61 15.97
CA THR A 250 -28.79 15.67 17.42
C THR A 250 -29.89 14.94 18.17
N ASN A 251 -29.51 14.18 19.20
CA ASN A 251 -30.44 13.47 20.07
C ASN A 251 -31.03 14.38 21.17
N GLN A 252 -31.80 13.81 22.11
CA GLN A 252 -32.42 14.53 23.24
C GLN A 252 -31.44 15.27 24.16
N ASN A 253 -30.18 14.84 24.19
CA ASN A 253 -29.09 15.48 24.94
C ASN A 253 -28.30 16.47 24.07
N GLY A 254 -28.75 16.74 22.84
CA GLY A 254 -28.09 17.65 21.89
C GLY A 254 -26.83 17.08 21.27
N LEU A 255 -26.54 15.78 21.46
CA LEU A 255 -25.30 15.15 21.01
C LEU A 255 -25.45 14.59 19.59
N TYR A 256 -24.37 14.67 18.81
CA TYR A 256 -24.22 14.03 17.50
C TYR A 256 -22.85 13.35 17.38
N GLN A 257 -22.74 12.36 16.48
CA GLN A 257 -21.50 11.62 16.26
C GLN A 257 -21.40 11.05 14.84
N PHE A 258 -20.17 11.02 14.32
CA PHE A 258 -19.72 10.25 13.16
C PHE A 258 -18.63 9.28 13.62
N ALA A 259 -18.84 7.97 13.46
CA ALA A 259 -18.01 6.97 14.12
C ALA A 259 -16.79 6.48 13.32
N ALA A 260 -16.82 6.64 11.99
CA ALA A 260 -15.84 6.03 11.09
C ALA A 260 -15.39 7.03 10.03
N LEU A 261 -14.72 8.10 10.46
CA LEU A 261 -14.11 9.03 9.52
C LEU A 261 -12.71 8.55 9.12
N GLU A 262 -12.32 8.94 7.91
CA GLU A 262 -10.99 8.72 7.36
C GLU A 262 -10.06 9.81 7.92
N SER A 263 -8.89 9.41 8.39
CA SER A 263 -7.87 10.36 8.80
C SER A 263 -7.20 11.04 7.60
N GLY A 264 -6.51 12.16 7.84
CA GLY A 264 -5.76 12.90 6.84
C GLY A 264 -6.62 13.70 5.85
N ILE A 265 -7.94 13.75 6.05
CA ILE A 265 -8.88 14.49 5.19
C ILE A 265 -9.42 15.72 5.92
N ASP A 266 -9.72 16.75 5.14
CA ASP A 266 -10.40 17.96 5.61
C ASP A 266 -11.91 17.72 5.72
N TYR A 267 -12.48 18.10 6.86
CA TYR A 267 -13.90 18.01 7.14
C TYR A 267 -14.47 19.38 7.50
N SER A 268 -15.68 19.66 7.03
CA SER A 268 -16.45 20.86 7.41
C SER A 268 -17.80 20.46 7.99
N ILE A 269 -18.09 20.95 9.20
CA ILE A 269 -19.31 20.60 9.97
C ILE A 269 -20.25 21.79 9.93
N THR A 270 -21.44 21.61 9.36
CA THR A 270 -22.46 22.66 9.24
C THR A 270 -23.79 22.22 9.85
N PRO A 271 -24.20 22.79 10.99
CA PRO A 271 -25.52 22.56 11.56
C PRO A 271 -26.62 23.33 10.80
N SER A 272 -27.83 22.77 10.75
CA SER A 272 -29.00 23.39 10.18
C SER A 272 -30.26 22.96 10.92
N LYS A 273 -31.16 23.92 11.17
CA LYS A 273 -32.50 23.68 11.69
C LYS A 273 -33.39 24.86 11.28
N ASP A 274 -34.56 24.58 10.72
CA ASP A 274 -35.50 25.61 10.24
C ASP A 274 -36.94 25.17 10.49
N ASP A 275 -37.25 24.90 11.76
CA ASP A 275 -38.55 24.44 12.23
C ASP A 275 -39.14 25.40 13.29
N ASP A 276 -40.41 25.19 13.63
CA ASP A 276 -41.14 25.85 14.72
C ASP A 276 -40.78 27.34 14.91
N LEU A 277 -41.04 28.15 13.88
CA LEU A 277 -40.65 29.56 13.81
C LEU A 277 -40.98 30.34 15.10
N LEU A 278 -42.12 30.05 15.72
CA LEU A 278 -42.63 30.74 16.91
C LEU A 278 -42.28 30.07 18.24
N ASN A 279 -41.42 29.04 18.26
CA ASN A 279 -40.99 28.41 19.50
C ASN A 279 -40.22 29.42 20.38
N GLY A 280 -40.76 29.73 21.56
CA GLY A 280 -40.26 30.76 22.47
C GLY A 280 -40.61 32.21 22.08
N VAL A 281 -40.74 32.49 20.79
CA VAL A 281 -41.00 33.83 20.26
C VAL A 281 -42.37 34.37 20.67
N SER A 282 -42.38 35.50 21.37
CA SER A 282 -43.60 36.11 21.89
C SER A 282 -43.62 37.64 21.77
N THR A 283 -44.74 38.26 22.16
CA THR A 283 -44.83 39.72 22.25
C THR A 283 -43.94 40.31 23.35
N PHE A 284 -43.45 39.49 24.29
CA PHE A 284 -42.50 39.93 25.30
C PHE A 284 -41.12 40.20 24.68
N ASP A 285 -40.71 39.37 23.72
CA ASP A 285 -39.45 39.53 22.98
C ASP A 285 -39.44 40.82 22.17
N LEU A 286 -40.57 41.17 21.55
CA LEU A 286 -40.76 42.48 20.90
C LEU A 286 -40.52 43.65 21.86
N VAL A 287 -40.95 43.54 23.12
CA VAL A 287 -40.72 44.59 24.13
C VAL A 287 -39.24 44.69 24.48
N LEU A 288 -38.55 43.55 24.65
CA LEU A 288 -37.12 43.52 24.95
C LEU A 288 -36.28 44.12 23.80
N ILE A 289 -36.55 43.70 22.56
CA ILE A 289 -35.89 44.24 21.36
C ILE A 289 -36.20 45.75 21.22
N SER A 290 -37.44 46.18 21.45
CA SER A 290 -37.79 47.60 21.42
C SER A 290 -37.02 48.43 22.46
N ARG A 291 -36.84 47.91 23.67
CA ARG A 291 -36.06 48.59 24.73
C ARG A 291 -34.58 48.65 24.40
N HIS A 292 -34.05 47.65 23.70
CA HIS A 292 -32.67 47.65 23.21
C HIS A 292 -32.47 48.73 22.13
N ILE A 293 -33.35 48.81 21.13
CA ILE A 293 -33.32 49.84 20.09
C ILE A 293 -33.40 51.25 20.68
N LEU A 294 -34.23 51.45 21.71
CA LEU A 294 -34.39 52.74 22.40
C LEU A 294 -33.26 53.05 23.40
N GLY A 295 -32.31 52.14 23.63
CA GLY A 295 -31.23 52.30 24.59
C GLY A 295 -31.67 52.31 26.06
N VAL A 296 -32.88 51.82 26.36
CA VAL A 296 -33.44 51.79 27.72
C VAL A 296 -32.86 50.62 28.52
N THR A 297 -32.86 49.43 27.93
CA THR A 297 -32.18 48.24 28.45
C THR A 297 -31.60 47.49 27.26
N LYS A 298 -30.27 47.39 27.18
CA LYS A 298 -29.61 46.64 26.12
C LYS A 298 -29.79 45.14 26.35
N LEU A 299 -29.78 44.35 25.27
CA LEU A 299 -29.53 42.92 25.34
C LEU A 299 -28.09 42.70 25.84
N ASP A 300 -27.93 41.75 26.74
CA ASP A 300 -26.74 41.53 27.55
C ASP A 300 -25.82 40.41 27.02
N SER A 301 -26.11 39.90 25.82
CA SER A 301 -25.36 38.82 25.17
C SER A 301 -25.33 39.00 23.64
N PRO A 302 -24.20 38.67 22.98
CA PRO A 302 -24.10 38.69 21.53
C PRO A 302 -25.12 37.75 20.88
N TYR A 303 -25.40 36.60 21.48
CA TYR A 303 -26.36 35.62 20.98
C TYR A 303 -27.79 36.20 20.95
N LYS A 304 -28.16 36.97 21.99
CA LYS A 304 -29.46 37.67 22.02
C LYS A 304 -29.55 38.79 20.97
N ILE A 305 -28.46 39.49 20.71
CA ILE A 305 -28.39 40.53 19.67
C ILE A 305 -28.54 39.89 18.28
N ILE A 306 -27.88 38.75 18.03
CA ILE A 306 -28.05 37.97 16.80
C ILE A 306 -29.49 37.45 16.68
N ALA A 307 -30.08 36.95 17.76
CA ALA A 307 -31.48 36.51 17.78
C ALA A 307 -32.45 37.66 17.43
N ALA A 308 -32.13 38.90 17.80
CA ALA A 308 -32.95 40.08 17.52
C ALA A 308 -32.90 40.54 16.05
N ASP A 309 -31.87 40.16 15.28
CA ASP A 309 -31.71 40.48 13.86
C ASP A 309 -32.45 39.45 12.99
N VAL A 310 -33.76 39.65 12.85
CA VAL A 310 -34.68 38.68 12.25
C VAL A 310 -34.45 38.54 10.74
N ASN A 311 -34.07 39.62 10.05
CA ASN A 311 -33.82 39.60 8.61
C ASN A 311 -32.35 39.37 8.22
N ASN A 312 -31.49 39.07 9.19
CA ASN A 312 -30.06 38.86 8.98
C ASN A 312 -29.37 40.07 8.30
N SER A 313 -29.77 41.29 8.68
CA SER A 313 -29.21 42.54 8.16
C SER A 313 -27.90 42.96 8.84
N LYS A 314 -27.49 42.24 9.90
CA LYS A 314 -26.40 42.59 10.81
C LYS A 314 -26.67 43.87 11.60
N THR A 315 -27.95 44.26 11.75
CA THR A 315 -28.37 45.42 12.53
C THR A 315 -29.72 45.18 13.18
N VAL A 316 -29.88 45.53 14.47
CA VAL A 316 -31.17 45.41 15.15
C VAL A 316 -31.96 46.71 14.99
N THR A 317 -33.06 46.66 14.24
CA THR A 317 -33.85 47.83 13.88
C THR A 317 -35.34 47.62 14.09
N THR A 318 -36.14 48.67 13.83
CA THR A 318 -37.60 48.54 13.86
C THR A 318 -38.15 47.63 12.76
N LEU A 319 -37.37 47.34 11.71
CA LEU A 319 -37.77 46.39 10.67
C LEU A 319 -37.86 44.96 11.23
N ASP A 320 -36.93 44.57 12.10
CA ASP A 320 -36.92 43.27 12.78
C ASP A 320 -38.17 43.09 13.64
N LEU A 321 -38.56 44.13 14.38
CA LEU A 321 -39.82 44.14 15.14
C LEU A 321 -41.05 43.95 14.24
N VAL A 322 -41.07 44.55 13.04
CA VAL A 322 -42.19 44.40 12.10
C VAL A 322 -42.24 42.98 11.56
N LEU A 323 -41.10 42.38 11.22
CA LEU A 323 -41.03 41.01 10.71
C LEU A 323 -41.38 39.99 11.78
N LEU A 324 -40.87 40.15 13.00
CA LEU A 324 -41.20 39.29 14.12
C LEU A 324 -42.70 39.38 14.47
N ARG A 325 -43.27 40.59 14.44
CA ARG A 325 -44.72 40.77 14.63
C ARG A 325 -45.54 40.10 13.54
N LYS A 326 -45.10 40.16 12.27
CA LYS A 326 -45.77 39.44 11.16
C LYS A 326 -45.73 37.93 11.36
N ALA A 327 -44.60 37.39 11.83
CA ALA A 327 -44.48 35.97 12.18
C ALA A 327 -45.45 35.59 13.31
N ILE A 328 -45.49 36.36 14.42
CA ILE A 328 -46.41 36.10 15.55
C ILE A 328 -47.89 36.14 15.13
N LEU A 329 -48.23 36.98 14.15
CA LEU A 329 -49.58 37.09 13.61
C LEU A 329 -49.89 36.06 12.51
N TYR A 330 -48.99 35.10 12.24
CA TYR A 330 -49.10 34.12 11.15
C TYR A 330 -49.32 34.77 9.77
N VAL A 331 -48.75 35.96 9.57
CA VAL A 331 -48.76 36.65 8.26
C VAL A 331 -47.61 36.13 7.40
N ASN A 332 -46.50 35.75 8.04
CA ASN A 332 -45.33 35.15 7.41
C ASN A 332 -45.00 33.85 8.15
N ASP A 333 -44.77 32.78 7.40
CA ASP A 333 -44.38 31.47 7.95
C ASP A 333 -42.85 31.25 7.90
N ASN A 334 -42.08 32.27 7.50
CA ASN A 334 -40.62 32.27 7.49
C ASN A 334 -40.03 33.67 7.72
N PHE A 335 -38.73 33.71 8.02
CA PHE A 335 -37.96 34.94 8.06
C PHE A 335 -37.27 35.21 6.72
N PRO A 336 -37.36 36.43 6.15
CA PRO A 336 -36.65 36.76 4.92
C PRO A 336 -35.13 36.71 5.12
N ASN A 337 -34.41 35.96 4.28
CA ASN A 337 -32.94 35.80 4.30
C ASN A 337 -32.37 35.25 5.63
N ASN A 338 -33.19 34.58 6.43
CA ASN A 338 -32.78 34.01 7.70
C ASN A 338 -33.52 32.69 7.95
N LYS A 339 -32.95 31.84 8.81
CA LYS A 339 -33.58 30.62 9.30
C LYS A 339 -34.17 30.86 10.69
N SER A 340 -35.02 29.93 11.15
CA SER A 340 -35.58 30.00 12.51
C SER A 340 -34.54 29.74 13.60
N TRP A 341 -33.43 29.08 13.26
CA TRP A 341 -32.26 28.88 14.12
C TRP A 341 -30.98 29.26 13.39
N ARG A 342 -30.01 29.78 14.16
CA ARG A 342 -28.63 29.99 13.75
C ARG A 342 -27.69 29.30 14.71
N PHE A 343 -26.47 29.07 14.27
CA PHE A 343 -25.47 28.34 15.05
C PHE A 343 -24.14 29.07 15.00
N VAL A 344 -23.39 28.99 16.08
CA VAL A 344 -22.04 29.55 16.19
C VAL A 344 -21.16 28.49 16.81
N ASP A 345 -19.93 28.35 16.32
CA ASP A 345 -18.90 27.55 17.00
C ASP A 345 -18.82 27.97 18.48
N LYS A 346 -18.90 27.00 19.40
CA LYS A 346 -18.89 27.28 20.84
C LYS A 346 -17.58 27.89 21.32
N ASP A 347 -16.46 27.59 20.65
CA ASP A 347 -15.14 28.12 21.00
C ASP A 347 -14.90 29.52 20.44
N PHE A 348 -15.82 30.02 19.58
CA PHE A 348 -15.72 31.37 19.06
C PHE A 348 -15.98 32.42 20.15
N VAL A 349 -14.95 33.23 20.43
CA VAL A 349 -15.05 34.36 21.35
C VAL A 349 -15.34 35.64 20.57
N PHE A 350 -16.51 36.24 20.80
CA PHE A 350 -16.88 37.53 20.24
C PHE A 350 -15.91 38.64 20.73
N PRO A 351 -15.18 39.32 19.82
CA PRO A 351 -14.24 40.38 20.22
C PRO A 351 -14.93 41.58 20.87
N ASP A 352 -16.15 41.88 20.43
CA ASP A 352 -17.02 42.91 21.01
C ASP A 352 -18.42 42.31 21.29
N PRO A 353 -18.73 41.97 22.55
CA PRO A 353 -20.02 41.41 22.92
C PRO A 353 -21.22 42.34 22.66
N GLU A 354 -21.01 43.66 22.57
CA GLU A 354 -22.08 44.62 22.21
C GLU A 354 -22.29 44.71 20.69
N ASN A 355 -21.33 44.24 19.88
CA ASN A 355 -21.40 44.22 18.43
C ASN A 355 -20.92 42.86 17.87
N PRO A 356 -21.81 41.85 17.81
CA PRO A 356 -21.45 40.50 17.37
C PRO A 356 -20.95 40.43 15.92
N TRP A 357 -21.17 41.47 15.12
CA TRP A 357 -20.72 41.56 13.72
C TRP A 357 -19.44 42.37 13.54
N ALA A 358 -18.74 42.73 14.62
CA ALA A 358 -17.41 43.33 14.54
C ALA A 358 -16.41 42.44 13.76
N THR A 359 -16.61 41.14 13.83
CA THR A 359 -15.97 40.10 13.02
C THR A 359 -17.02 39.11 12.57
N ASP A 360 -16.88 38.51 11.39
CA ASP A 360 -17.76 37.42 10.99
C ASP A 360 -17.52 36.21 11.92
N PHE A 361 -18.58 35.72 12.55
CA PHE A 361 -18.54 34.52 13.37
C PHE A 361 -18.77 33.28 12.50
N PRO A 362 -18.10 32.15 12.80
CA PRO A 362 -18.25 30.93 12.02
C PRO A 362 -19.55 30.20 12.39
N GLU A 363 -20.35 29.90 11.37
CA GLU A 363 -21.47 28.94 11.46
C GLU A 363 -21.06 27.53 10.98
N VAL A 364 -19.75 27.31 10.83
CA VAL A 364 -19.14 26.07 10.35
C VAL A 364 -17.86 25.83 11.13
N ILE A 365 -17.62 24.59 11.55
CA ILE A 365 -16.34 24.15 12.10
C ILE A 365 -15.56 23.48 10.98
N ASN A 366 -14.32 23.93 10.73
CA ASN A 366 -13.43 23.32 9.74
C ASN A 366 -12.31 22.59 10.47
N LEU A 367 -12.17 21.30 10.20
CA LEU A 367 -11.11 20.43 10.69
C LEU A 367 -10.20 20.09 9.52
N ASN A 368 -8.94 20.49 9.61
CA ASN A 368 -7.97 20.21 8.55
C ASN A 368 -7.15 18.97 8.92
N ASN A 369 -6.97 18.06 7.96
CA ASN A 369 -6.22 16.81 8.13
C ASN A 369 -6.57 16.08 9.45
N LEU A 370 -7.84 15.67 9.59
CA LEU A 370 -8.32 15.00 10.81
C LEU A 370 -7.40 13.82 11.17
N SER A 371 -6.81 13.81 12.36
CA SER A 371 -5.77 12.82 12.73
C SER A 371 -6.03 12.13 14.07
N ALA A 372 -7.01 12.61 14.84
CA ALA A 372 -7.35 12.07 16.15
C ALA A 372 -8.84 12.29 16.44
N GLU A 373 -9.36 11.57 17.43
CA GLU A 373 -10.74 11.73 17.87
C GLU A 373 -11.05 13.20 18.23
N VAL A 374 -12.22 13.66 17.77
CA VAL A 374 -12.74 14.99 18.10
C VAL A 374 -14.02 14.80 18.90
N THR A 375 -14.11 15.44 20.06
CA THR A 375 -15.24 15.27 20.99
C THR A 375 -15.90 16.59 21.41
N ASP A 376 -15.36 17.69 20.93
CA ASP A 376 -15.66 19.06 21.31
C ASP A 376 -16.05 19.93 20.10
N ALA A 377 -16.54 19.31 19.01
CA ALA A 377 -17.10 20.03 17.86
C ALA A 377 -18.48 20.63 18.20
N ASP A 378 -18.51 21.51 19.18
CA ASP A 378 -19.74 22.00 19.79
C ASP A 378 -20.26 23.28 19.10
N PHE A 379 -21.59 23.44 19.08
CA PHE A 379 -22.24 24.66 18.58
C PHE A 379 -23.17 25.27 19.64
N VAL A 380 -23.20 26.60 19.67
CA VAL A 380 -24.22 27.39 20.36
C VAL A 380 -25.37 27.68 19.41
N ALA A 381 -26.56 27.18 19.73
CA ALA A 381 -27.79 27.40 18.98
C ALA A 381 -28.51 28.68 19.42
N ILE A 382 -28.95 29.46 18.45
CA ILE A 382 -29.62 30.75 18.62
C ILE A 382 -31.00 30.66 17.97
N LYS A 383 -32.07 30.75 18.78
CA LYS A 383 -33.42 30.84 18.24
C LYS A 383 -33.68 32.27 17.77
N VAL A 384 -33.85 32.46 16.46
CA VAL A 384 -34.10 33.78 15.90
C VAL A 384 -35.47 34.29 16.39
N GLY A 385 -35.47 35.50 16.96
CA GLY A 385 -36.65 36.14 17.52
C GLY A 385 -36.90 35.88 19.00
N ASP A 386 -36.26 34.89 19.62
CA ASP A 386 -36.33 34.63 21.06
C ASP A 386 -35.11 35.24 21.76
N VAL A 387 -35.30 36.40 22.38
CA VAL A 387 -34.21 37.14 23.07
C VAL A 387 -34.26 36.94 24.59
N ASN A 388 -35.27 36.22 25.09
CA ASN A 388 -35.41 35.90 26.50
C ASN A 388 -34.96 34.46 26.81
N GLY A 389 -34.79 33.61 25.78
CA GLY A 389 -34.21 32.26 25.88
C GLY A 389 -35.19 31.21 26.42
N ASN A 390 -36.49 31.34 26.15
CA ASN A 390 -37.53 30.42 26.62
C ASN A 390 -37.98 29.40 25.56
N ALA A 391 -37.33 29.33 24.40
CA ALA A 391 -37.57 28.29 23.41
C ALA A 391 -37.44 26.89 24.04
N VAL A 392 -38.36 26.00 23.67
CA VAL A 392 -38.35 24.60 24.10
C VAL A 392 -37.41 23.82 23.20
N THR A 393 -36.33 23.27 23.76
CA THR A 393 -35.23 22.69 22.98
C THR A 393 -35.24 21.16 22.94
N ASN A 394 -36.04 20.52 23.79
CA ASN A 394 -36.36 19.10 23.79
C ASN A 394 -37.79 18.88 24.31
N LEU A 395 -38.48 17.85 23.83
CA LEU A 395 -39.89 17.62 24.21
C LEU A 395 -40.07 17.04 25.62
N ASN A 396 -38.99 16.62 26.27
CA ASN A 396 -39.02 15.87 27.53
C ASN A 396 -38.29 16.56 28.71
N GLY A 397 -37.64 17.71 28.52
CA GLY A 397 -36.60 18.18 29.44
C GLY A 397 -36.80 19.50 30.18
N ASP A 398 -37.84 20.30 29.94
CA ASP A 398 -38.13 21.47 30.79
C ASP A 398 -39.60 21.86 30.81
N GLU A 399 -40.03 22.31 32.00
CA GLU A 399 -41.40 22.57 32.42
C GLU A 399 -42.24 23.31 31.38
N VAL A 400 -43.38 22.69 31.03
CA VAL A 400 -44.53 23.36 30.42
C VAL A 400 -44.83 24.60 31.27
N GLY A 401 -44.47 25.78 30.75
CA GLY A 401 -44.86 27.05 31.33
C GLY A 401 -46.38 27.08 31.41
N ASP A 402 -46.91 26.95 32.63
CA ASP A 402 -48.32 27.00 32.95
C ASP A 402 -48.88 28.39 32.61
N ARG A 403 -49.31 28.54 31.36
CA ARG A 403 -50.25 29.58 30.98
C ARG A 403 -51.61 29.09 31.43
N SER A 404 -51.92 29.32 32.70
CA SER A 404 -53.23 29.19 33.34
C SER A 404 -54.38 29.03 32.34
N ALA A 405 -54.72 27.79 31.98
CA ALA A 405 -55.99 27.45 31.37
C ALA A 405 -57.05 27.40 32.48
N GLY A 406 -57.26 28.54 33.15
CA GLY A 406 -58.36 28.71 34.07
C GLY A 406 -59.66 28.69 33.28
N SER A 407 -60.34 27.55 33.25
CA SER A 407 -61.71 27.45 32.75
C SER A 407 -62.61 28.31 33.64
N TRP A 408 -63.14 29.40 33.11
CA TRP A 408 -64.23 30.16 33.74
C TRP A 408 -65.56 29.46 33.43
N THR A 409 -66.12 28.77 34.42
CA THR A 409 -67.44 28.15 34.29
C THR A 409 -68.52 29.22 34.45
N LEU A 410 -69.07 29.72 33.35
CA LEU A 410 -70.30 30.50 33.35
C LEU A 410 -71.50 29.56 33.48
N LYS A 411 -72.16 29.56 34.64
CA LYS A 411 -73.46 28.90 34.82
C LYS A 411 -74.56 29.90 34.51
N ALA A 412 -75.31 29.67 33.43
CA ALA A 412 -76.61 30.28 33.21
C ALA A 412 -77.70 29.26 33.57
N GLU A 413 -78.75 29.70 34.28
CA GLU A 413 -79.91 28.85 34.55
C GLU A 413 -80.73 28.64 33.28
N ASN A 414 -81.15 27.39 33.06
CA ASN A 414 -81.88 26.96 31.88
C ASN A 414 -83.34 27.48 31.97
N GLN A 415 -83.71 28.46 31.15
CA GLN A 415 -85.14 28.79 30.96
C GLN A 415 -85.68 28.03 29.75
N ALA A 416 -86.62 27.13 30.02
CA ALA A 416 -87.37 26.44 28.99
C ALA A 416 -88.40 27.39 28.36
N PHE A 417 -88.41 27.47 27.03
CA PHE A 417 -89.54 28.04 26.29
C PHE A 417 -90.64 26.98 26.21
N GLU A 418 -91.80 27.27 26.80
CA GLU A 418 -93.04 26.55 26.49
C GLU A 418 -93.69 27.17 25.24
N PRO A 419 -94.37 26.35 24.40
CA PRO A 419 -94.63 26.62 22.99
C PRO A 419 -95.60 27.77 22.67
#